data_AF-A0A948AT77-F1
#
_entry.id   AF-A0A948AT77-F1
#
_cell.length_a   1.000
_cell.length_b   1.000
_cell.length_c   1.000
_cell.angle_alpha   90.00
_cell.angle_beta   90.00
_cell.angle_gamma   90.00
#
_symmetry.space_group_name_H-M   'P 1'
#
loop_
_entity.id
_entity.type
_entity.pdbx_description
1 polymer ?
#
loop_
_entity_poly.entity_id
_entity_poly.type
_entity_poly.pdbx_seq_one_letter_code
_entity_poly.pdbx_strand_id
1 'polypeptide(L)'
;MSEQMSKHDQVLLTLVMNLQGSVMVQLGKLADPATGKMARSLDGARYVIDVLEMLQTKCRAETHPEIVTMLDRVVMELQLNYTDEVKKGGDEPEPPVAEDAGDSAKSTPDEPAPEAQA
;
A
#
# COMPACT_ATOMS: atom_id res chain seq x y z
N MET A 1 -21.93 -4.62 31.21
CA MET A 1 -22.02 -5.60 30.13
C MET A 1 -20.81 -5.38 29.25
N SER A 2 -19.88 -6.33 29.20
CA SER A 2 -18.82 -6.29 28.21
C SER A 2 -19.43 -6.82 26.92
N GLU A 3 -19.78 -5.92 26.01
CA GLU A 3 -20.22 -6.29 24.68
C GLU A 3 -19.05 -7.02 24.00
N GLN A 4 -19.23 -8.31 23.72
CA GLN A 4 -18.20 -9.15 23.13
C GLN A 4 -18.15 -8.87 21.62
N MET A 5 -17.01 -8.44 21.08
CA MET A 5 -16.86 -8.22 19.63
C MET A 5 -17.19 -9.49 18.84
N SER A 6 -18.06 -9.35 17.84
CA SER A 6 -18.40 -10.44 16.94
C SER A 6 -17.22 -10.81 16.02
N LYS A 7 -17.34 -11.95 15.32
CA LYS A 7 -16.37 -12.30 14.27
C LYS A 7 -16.31 -11.23 13.17
N HIS A 8 -17.46 -10.66 12.81
CA HIS A 8 -17.52 -9.62 11.77
C HIS A 8 -16.84 -8.33 12.23
N ASP A 9 -17.01 -7.96 13.49
CA ASP A 9 -16.30 -6.83 14.13
C ASP A 9 -14.78 -7.02 14.07
N GLN A 10 -14.28 -8.21 14.43
CA GLN A 10 -12.84 -8.51 14.39
C GLN A 10 -12.28 -8.43 12.97
N VAL A 11 -13.03 -8.93 11.97
CA VAL A 11 -12.61 -8.87 10.56
C VAL A 11 -12.64 -7.43 10.05
N LEU A 12 -13.66 -6.65 10.41
CA LEU A 12 -13.75 -5.23 10.06
C LEU A 12 -12.58 -4.44 10.66
N LEU A 13 -12.28 -4.64 11.94
CA LEU A 13 -11.15 -4.02 12.61
C LEU A 13 -9.83 -4.32 11.88
N THR A 14 -9.60 -5.59 11.55
CA THR A 14 -8.40 -6.01 10.81
C THR A 14 -8.32 -5.37 9.42
N LEU A 15 -9.46 -5.28 8.71
CA LEU A 15 -9.55 -4.63 7.41
C LEU A 15 -9.19 -3.14 7.49
N VAL A 16 -9.74 -2.42 8.47
CA VAL A 16 -9.47 -0.98 8.67
C VAL A 16 -7.98 -0.75 8.95
N MET A 17 -7.37 -1.56 9.81
CA MET A 17 -5.93 -1.48 10.10
C MET A 17 -5.07 -1.69 8.85
N ASN A 18 -5.43 -2.68 8.01
CA ASN A 18 -4.70 -2.94 6.76
C ASN A 18 -4.83 -1.78 5.76
N LEU A 19 -6.04 -1.24 5.61
CA LEU A 19 -6.29 -0.07 4.75
C LEU A 19 -5.55 1.16 5.25
N GLN A 20 -5.52 1.40 6.56
CA GLN A 20 -4.74 2.48 7.17
C GLN A 20 -3.24 2.34 6.85
N GLY A 21 -2.67 1.15 7.01
CA GLY A 21 -1.28 0.88 6.65
C GLY A 21 -0.99 1.14 5.17
N SER A 22 -1.90 0.71 4.29
CA SER A 22 -1.81 0.96 2.86
C SER A 22 -1.83 2.45 2.52
N VAL A 23 -2.68 3.26 3.17
CA VAL A 23 -2.67 4.72 2.97
C VAL A 23 -1.34 5.32 3.40
N MET A 24 -0.78 4.90 4.54
CA MET A 24 0.50 5.43 5.00
C MET A 24 1.66 5.12 4.03
N VAL A 25 1.66 3.94 3.40
CA VAL A 25 2.60 3.61 2.32
C VAL A 25 2.37 4.52 1.12
N GLN A 26 1.11 4.68 0.68
CA GLN A 26 0.74 5.53 -0.46
C GLN A 26 1.00 7.02 -0.21
N LEU A 27 1.00 7.48 1.04
CA LEU A 27 1.43 8.82 1.42
C LEU A 27 2.96 8.98 1.38
N GLY A 28 3.72 7.91 1.14
CA GLY A 28 5.18 7.89 1.18
C GLY A 28 5.76 7.94 2.60
N LYS A 29 4.93 7.69 3.64
CA LYS A 29 5.36 7.71 5.05
C LYS A 29 5.94 6.38 5.52
N LEU A 30 5.63 5.29 4.81
CA LEU A 30 6.20 3.97 5.01
C LEU A 30 6.68 3.39 3.68
N ALA A 31 7.75 2.60 3.74
CA ALA A 31 8.19 1.80 2.60
C ALA A 31 7.18 0.66 2.37
N ASP A 32 6.91 0.35 1.10
CA ASP A 32 6.16 -0.83 0.74
C ASP A 32 6.93 -2.09 1.18
N PRO A 33 6.38 -2.94 2.06
CA PRO A 33 7.06 -4.13 2.55
C PRO A 33 7.28 -5.20 1.46
N ALA A 34 6.53 -5.17 0.36
CA ALA A 34 6.66 -6.14 -0.73
C ALA A 34 7.77 -5.74 -1.72
N THR A 35 7.90 -4.44 -2.02
CA THR A 35 8.86 -3.95 -3.01
C THR A 35 10.08 -3.27 -2.37
N GLY A 36 10.03 -2.93 -1.09
CA GLY A 36 11.03 -2.13 -0.38
C GLY A 36 11.09 -0.66 -0.82
N LYS A 37 10.20 -0.23 -1.71
CA LYS A 37 10.24 1.10 -2.32
C LYS A 37 9.29 2.06 -1.63
N MET A 38 9.66 3.33 -1.59
CA MET A 38 8.77 4.42 -1.18
C MET A 38 7.87 4.78 -2.37
N ALA A 39 6.66 4.24 -2.42
CA ALA A 39 5.70 4.50 -3.47
C ALA A 39 4.68 5.56 -3.02
N ARG A 40 4.93 6.83 -3.36
CA ARG A 40 4.00 7.93 -3.08
C ARG A 40 2.95 8.03 -4.19
N SER A 41 1.70 7.76 -3.86
CA SER A 41 0.52 7.95 -4.72
C SER A 41 -0.58 8.64 -3.92
N LEU A 42 -0.71 9.95 -4.11
CA LEU A 42 -1.76 10.74 -3.47
C LEU A 42 -3.15 10.32 -3.96
N ASP A 43 -3.29 9.99 -5.24
CA ASP A 43 -4.58 9.53 -5.79
C ASP A 43 -5.02 8.21 -5.18
N GLY A 44 -4.08 7.27 -5.02
CA GLY A 44 -4.36 6.00 -4.36
C GLY A 44 -4.68 6.17 -2.87
N ALA A 45 -3.93 7.02 -2.16
CA ALA A 45 -4.21 7.37 -0.76
C ALA A 45 -5.63 7.95 -0.60
N ARG A 46 -6.02 8.88 -1.49
CA ARG A 46 -7.36 9.48 -1.50
C ARG A 46 -8.45 8.43 -1.71
N TYR A 47 -8.28 7.56 -2.71
CA TYR A 47 -9.27 6.51 -2.98
C TYR A 47 -9.51 5.61 -1.76
N VAL A 48 -8.45 5.19 -1.07
CA VAL A 48 -8.60 4.34 0.12
C VAL A 48 -9.22 5.12 1.29
N ILE A 49 -8.94 6.41 1.44
CA ILE A 49 -9.62 7.28 2.42
C ILE A 49 -11.13 7.34 2.12
N ASP A 50 -11.53 7.51 0.86
CA ASP A 50 -12.95 7.51 0.47
C ASP A 50 -13.64 6.17 0.80
N VAL A 51 -12.92 5.04 0.63
CA VAL A 51 -13.42 3.71 1.04
C VAL A 51 -13.61 3.64 2.56
N LEU A 52 -12.67 4.15 3.35
CA LEU A 52 -12.77 4.18 4.82
C LEU A 52 -13.92 5.08 5.29
N GLU A 53 -14.16 6.21 4.65
CA GLU A 53 -15.30 7.10 4.91
C GLU A 53 -16.64 6.42 4.55
N MET A 54 -16.67 5.68 3.44
CA MET A 54 -17.83 4.87 3.07
C MET A 54 -18.09 3.78 4.13
N LEU A 55 -17.06 3.09 4.63
CA LEU A 55 -17.20 2.09 5.70
C LEU A 55 -17.70 2.72 6.99
N GLN A 56 -17.14 3.87 7.38
CA GLN A 56 -17.60 4.66 8.53
C GLN A 56 -19.08 5.02 8.42
N THR A 57 -19.57 5.36 7.23
CA THR A 57 -20.99 5.69 7.02
C THR A 57 -21.88 4.44 7.03
N LYS A 58 -21.45 3.36 6.35
CA LYS A 58 -22.29 2.17 6.14
C LYS A 58 -22.27 1.17 7.30
N CYS A 59 -21.20 1.12 8.10
CA CYS A 59 -21.06 0.11 9.16
C CYS A 59 -21.65 0.55 10.50
N ARG A 60 -21.99 1.83 10.72
CA ARG A 60 -22.43 2.35 12.04
C ARG A 60 -23.64 1.67 12.68
N ALA A 61 -24.61 1.21 11.90
CA ALA A 61 -25.91 0.78 12.44
C ALA A 61 -25.84 -0.51 13.28
N GLU A 62 -24.86 -1.38 13.04
CA GLU A 62 -24.77 -2.72 13.67
C GLU A 62 -23.37 -3.05 14.19
N THR A 63 -22.45 -2.07 14.21
CA THR A 63 -21.04 -2.30 14.56
C THR A 63 -20.75 -1.92 16.01
N HIS A 64 -19.86 -2.68 16.66
CA HIS A 64 -19.44 -2.43 18.03
C HIS A 64 -18.93 -0.98 18.24
N PRO A 65 -19.30 -0.28 19.33
CA PRO A 65 -18.99 1.14 19.53
C PRO A 65 -17.50 1.48 19.51
N GLU A 66 -16.65 0.55 19.95
CA GLU A 66 -15.20 0.70 19.90
C GLU A 66 -14.67 0.78 18.45
N ILE A 67 -15.23 -0.01 17.53
CA ILE A 67 -14.85 0.01 16.12
C ILE A 67 -15.34 1.28 15.44
N VAL A 68 -16.54 1.74 15.77
CA VAL A 68 -17.05 3.02 15.28
C VAL A 68 -16.13 4.17 15.69
N THR A 69 -15.73 4.20 16.96
CA THR A 69 -14.79 5.20 17.49
C THR A 69 -13.42 5.12 16.82
N MET A 70 -12.94 3.90 16.57
CA MET A 70 -11.67 3.66 15.88
C MET A 70 -11.72 4.10 14.41
N LEU A 71 -12.80 3.79 13.68
CA LEU A 71 -13.04 4.28 12.32
C LEU A 71 -13.03 5.81 12.27
N ASP A 72 -13.73 6.46 13.20
CA ASP A 72 -13.77 7.93 13.30
C ASP A 72 -12.37 8.52 13.47
N ARG A 73 -11.57 7.93 14.35
CA ARG A 73 -10.18 8.34 14.57
C ARG A 73 -9.31 8.13 13.32
N VAL A 74 -9.38 6.95 12.72
CA VAL A 74 -8.54 6.58 11.56
C VAL A 74 -8.85 7.48 10.37
N VAL A 75 -10.12 7.68 10.04
CA VAL A 75 -10.52 8.56 8.92
C VAL A 75 -10.00 9.98 9.14
N MET A 76 -10.21 10.55 10.34
CA MET A 76 -9.73 11.89 10.67
C MET A 76 -8.20 12.00 10.55
N GLU A 77 -7.47 11.05 11.13
CA GLU A 77 -6.01 11.03 11.09
C GLU A 77 -5.48 10.93 9.65
N LEU A 78 -6.07 10.07 8.82
CA LEU A 78 -5.65 9.90 7.43
C LEU A 78 -5.99 11.12 6.57
N GLN A 79 -7.14 11.76 6.79
CA GLN A 79 -7.50 13.00 6.09
C GLN A 79 -6.54 14.15 6.42
N LEU A 80 -6.13 14.29 7.69
CA LEU A 80 -5.11 15.26 8.10
C LEU A 80 -3.77 14.96 7.44
N ASN A 81 -3.31 13.71 7.54
CA ASN A 81 -2.06 13.29 6.91
C ASN A 81 -2.07 13.51 5.40
N TYR A 82 -3.16 13.16 4.72
CA TYR A 82 -3.32 13.39 3.28
C TYR A 82 -3.27 14.88 2.94
N THR A 83 -4.01 15.71 3.68
CA THR A 83 -4.03 17.16 3.45
C THR A 83 -2.65 17.78 3.64
N ASP A 84 -1.90 17.35 4.66
CA ASP A 84 -0.53 17.81 4.90
C ASP A 84 0.41 17.38 3.77
N GLU A 85 0.30 16.14 3.29
CA GLU A 85 1.12 15.66 2.18
C GLU A 85 0.73 16.28 0.82
N VAL A 86 -0.53 16.63 0.60
CA VAL A 86 -0.99 17.39 -0.57
C VAL A 86 -0.40 18.81 -0.54
N LYS A 87 -0.40 19.47 0.62
CA LYS A 87 0.20 20.81 0.78
C LYS A 87 1.71 20.83 0.57
N LYS A 88 2.39 19.70 0.81
CA LYS A 88 3.82 19.51 0.56
C LYS A 88 4.16 19.21 -0.91
N GLY A 89 3.19 19.26 -1.84
CA GLY A 89 3.41 18.90 -3.24
C GLY A 89 4.63 19.55 -3.88
N GLY A 90 5.64 18.73 -4.25
CA GLY A 90 6.88 19.17 -4.88
C GLY A 90 7.95 18.08 -5.05
N ASP A 91 8.10 17.14 -4.12
CA ASP A 91 9.08 16.04 -4.26
C ASP A 91 8.42 14.76 -4.77
N GLU A 92 8.56 14.60 -6.09
CA GLU A 92 8.26 13.42 -6.89
C GLU A 92 9.20 12.28 -6.46
N PRO A 93 8.72 11.10 -6.02
CA PRO A 93 9.52 9.91 -6.19
C PRO A 93 9.50 9.64 -7.68
N GLU A 94 10.65 9.86 -8.33
CA GLU A 94 10.89 9.44 -9.70
C GLU A 94 10.33 8.03 -9.92
N PRO A 95 9.72 7.76 -11.09
CA PRO A 95 9.31 6.42 -11.43
C PRO A 95 10.53 5.50 -11.25
N PRO A 96 10.35 4.28 -10.69
CA PRO A 96 11.42 3.32 -10.71
C PRO A 96 11.75 3.12 -12.18
N VAL A 97 12.93 3.55 -12.59
CA VAL A 97 13.50 3.23 -13.88
C VAL A 97 13.30 1.72 -14.06
N ALA A 98 12.40 1.37 -14.97
CA ALA A 98 12.41 0.04 -15.54
C ALA A 98 13.73 0.00 -16.29
N GLU A 99 14.74 -0.62 -15.70
CA GLU A 99 15.86 -1.15 -16.46
C GLU A 99 15.28 -2.21 -17.41
N ASP A 100 14.83 -1.72 -18.56
CA ASP A 100 14.93 -2.44 -19.80
C ASP A 100 16.40 -2.79 -20.00
N ALA A 101 16.73 -4.06 -19.83
CA ALA A 101 17.85 -4.68 -20.51
C ALA A 101 17.25 -5.74 -21.43
N GLY A 102 16.70 -5.27 -22.54
CA GLY A 102 16.48 -6.09 -23.72
C GLY A 102 17.79 -6.70 -24.22
N ASP A 103 17.63 -7.91 -24.73
CA ASP A 103 18.30 -8.43 -25.92
C ASP A 103 19.84 -8.36 -26.01
N SER A 104 20.46 -9.51 -25.74
CA SER A 104 21.63 -9.93 -26.52
C SER A 104 21.42 -11.37 -26.99
N ALA A 105 20.58 -11.49 -28.02
CA ALA A 105 20.72 -12.58 -28.98
C ALA A 105 21.97 -12.33 -29.85
N LYS A 106 23.10 -12.97 -29.52
CA LYS A 106 24.14 -13.33 -30.49
C LYS A 106 25.08 -14.41 -29.93
N SER A 107 24.71 -15.66 -30.12
CA SER A 107 25.64 -16.79 -30.07
C SER A 107 25.33 -17.74 -31.22
N THR A 108 26.03 -17.57 -32.33
CA THR A 108 26.28 -18.60 -33.34
C THR A 108 27.77 -18.52 -33.70
N PRO A 109 28.37 -19.57 -34.29
CA PRO A 109 29.19 -20.54 -33.57
C PRO A 109 30.65 -20.45 -34.06
N ASP A 110 31.63 -20.79 -33.23
CA ASP A 110 32.95 -21.15 -33.79
C ASP A 110 33.70 -22.08 -32.84
N GLU A 111 33.93 -23.28 -33.35
CA GLU A 111 34.89 -24.28 -32.88
C GLU A 111 36.29 -23.64 -32.86
N PRO A 112 37.20 -24.05 -31.95
CA PRO A 112 38.18 -25.01 -32.43
C PRO A 112 38.50 -26.11 -31.39
N ALA A 113 38.78 -27.31 -31.90
CA ALA A 113 39.47 -28.37 -31.19
C ALA A 113 40.81 -27.88 -30.61
N PRO A 114 41.35 -28.57 -29.58
CA PRO A 114 42.51 -29.39 -29.91
C PRO A 114 42.58 -30.75 -29.20
N GLU A 115 43.50 -31.53 -29.76
CA GLU A 115 43.81 -32.94 -29.58
C GLU A 115 44.36 -33.35 -28.19
N ALA A 116 44.14 -34.64 -27.92
CA ALA A 116 45.03 -35.61 -27.28
C ALA A 116 45.46 -35.44 -25.81
N GLN A 117 45.09 -36.42 -24.97
CA GLN A 117 45.98 -37.51 -24.49
C GLN A 117 45.37 -38.25 -23.28
N ALA A 118 45.06 -39.54 -23.44
CA ALA A 118 45.34 -40.64 -22.50
C ALA A 118 44.80 -41.96 -23.09
#